data_AF-A0A101NVB4-F1
#
_entry.id   AF-A0A101NVB4-F1
#
_cell.length_a   1.000
_cell.length_b   1.000
_cell.length_c   1.000
_cell.angle_alpha   90.00
_cell.angle_beta   90.00
_cell.angle_gamma   90.00
#
_symmetry.space_group_name_H-M   'P 1'
#
loop_
_entity.id
_entity.type
_entity.pdbx_description
1 polymer ?
#
loop_
_entity_poly.entity_id
_entity_poly.type
_entity_poly.pdbx_seq_one_letter_code
_entity_poly.pdbx_strand_id
1 'polypeptide(L)'
;MAVTDHHDVFVGSTDDGFTFVLLNRSIRGAHRILTGAGFTVHRHQGRTLYLLPPETAQDAHECAGIAVYGLMAHTMDLVDLAWSTLHPSTTTSEPEATIRFHNSTVTAAAVTDRAGAVLVQHGFTPTGTTREYALPAGLGEADAVNAVVRAETHLYTLGVRVRVNLGIPTLRDIPPAPSRSSSAPAPPSPEQTQRRRR
;
A
#
# COMPACT_ATOMS: atom_id res chain seq x y z
N MET A 1 -17.11 3.95 0.59
CA MET A 1 -15.91 3.69 -0.22
C MET A 1 -14.90 3.04 0.72
N ALA A 2 -13.75 2.58 0.25
CA ALA A 2 -12.68 2.12 1.13
C ALA A 2 -11.72 3.29 1.40
N VAL A 3 -11.07 3.26 2.58
CA VAL A 3 -10.01 4.22 2.94
C VAL A 3 -8.93 4.36 1.86
N THR A 4 -8.73 3.29 1.09
CA THR A 4 -7.74 3.26 0.02
C THR A 4 -8.18 3.96 -1.26
N ASP A 5 -9.41 4.47 -1.39
CA ASP A 5 -9.97 4.99 -2.66
C ASP A 5 -9.72 6.49 -2.91
N HIS A 6 -9.17 7.24 -1.93
CA HIS A 6 -9.15 8.72 -1.99
C HIS A 6 -7.97 9.33 -2.74
N HIS A 7 -6.83 8.64 -2.77
CA HIS A 7 -5.60 9.14 -3.40
C HIS A 7 -5.34 8.44 -4.72
N ASP A 8 -4.75 9.10 -5.71
CA ASP A 8 -4.38 8.47 -6.98
C ASP A 8 -3.53 7.21 -6.80
N VAL A 9 -2.59 7.29 -5.84
CA VAL A 9 -1.68 6.22 -5.45
C VAL A 9 -1.80 6.02 -3.95
N PHE A 10 -2.07 4.78 -3.55
CA PHE A 10 -2.07 4.39 -2.15
C PHE A 10 -1.00 3.33 -1.94
N VAL A 11 -0.04 3.61 -1.05
CA VAL A 11 1.02 2.69 -0.65
C VAL A 11 0.77 2.25 0.78
N GLY A 12 0.84 0.94 1.03
CA GLY A 12 0.58 0.38 2.34
C GLY A 12 1.27 -0.96 2.52
N SER A 13 1.06 -1.57 3.68
CA SER A 13 1.56 -2.91 3.96
C SER A 13 0.43 -3.86 4.35
N THR A 14 0.55 -5.10 3.90
CA THR A 14 -0.32 -6.20 4.34
C THR A 14 0.10 -6.72 5.71
N ASP A 15 -0.76 -7.53 6.34
CA ASP A 15 -0.48 -8.08 7.67
C ASP A 15 0.72 -9.06 7.69
N ASP A 16 1.00 -9.72 6.56
CA ASP A 16 2.16 -10.59 6.33
C ASP A 16 3.40 -9.84 5.81
N GLY A 17 3.36 -8.50 5.77
CA GLY A 17 4.53 -7.66 5.54
C GLY A 17 4.83 -7.32 4.08
N PHE A 18 3.99 -7.71 3.12
CA PHE A 18 4.14 -7.25 1.73
C PHE A 18 3.88 -5.76 1.65
N THR A 19 4.69 -5.05 0.86
CA THR A 19 4.34 -3.70 0.41
C THR A 19 3.36 -3.82 -0.73
N PHE A 20 2.28 -3.06 -0.68
CA PHE A 20 1.35 -2.97 -1.79
C PHE A 20 1.25 -1.54 -2.31
N VAL A 21 1.03 -1.41 -3.61
CA VAL A 21 0.64 -0.17 -4.28
C VAL A 21 -0.70 -0.39 -4.97
N LEU A 22 -1.68 0.41 -4.60
CA LEU A 22 -2.98 0.50 -5.25
C LEU A 22 -3.03 1.76 -6.10
N LEU A 23 -3.51 1.63 -7.34
CA LEU A 23 -3.73 2.77 -8.24
C LEU A 23 -5.23 3.00 -8.42
N ASN A 24 -5.74 4.12 -7.91
CA ASN A 24 -7.16 4.49 -8.07
C ASN A 24 -7.43 5.26 -9.37
N ARG A 25 -6.37 5.76 -10.01
CA ARG A 25 -6.42 6.27 -11.38
C ARG A 25 -5.42 5.60 -12.30
N SER A 26 -5.67 5.68 -13.60
CA SER A 26 -4.70 5.26 -14.60
C SER A 26 -3.53 6.24 -14.65
N ILE A 27 -2.34 5.77 -14.31
CA ILE A 27 -1.09 6.54 -14.39
C ILE A 27 -0.24 6.01 -15.55
N ARG A 28 0.17 6.92 -16.45
CA ARG A 28 0.98 6.57 -17.62
C ARG A 28 2.30 5.96 -17.18
N GLY A 29 2.62 4.77 -17.69
CA GLY A 29 3.88 4.10 -17.38
C GLY A 29 3.96 3.44 -16.00
N ALA A 30 2.94 3.58 -15.14
CA ALA A 30 2.97 3.03 -13.78
C ALA A 30 3.24 1.53 -13.75
N HIS A 31 2.66 0.76 -14.68
CA HIS A 31 2.94 -0.67 -14.78
C HIS A 31 4.44 -0.95 -14.95
N ARG A 32 5.10 -0.26 -15.88
CA ARG A 32 6.55 -0.42 -16.14
C ARG A 32 7.39 0.04 -14.96
N ILE A 33 7.00 1.15 -14.30
CA ILE A 33 7.68 1.67 -13.11
C ILE A 33 7.63 0.63 -12.00
N LEU A 34 6.44 0.14 -11.67
CA LEU A 34 6.22 -0.79 -10.57
C LEU A 34 6.85 -2.16 -10.83
N THR A 35 6.66 -2.75 -12.01
CA THR A 35 7.30 -4.04 -12.33
C THR A 35 8.82 -3.94 -12.46
N GLY A 36 9.32 -2.79 -12.94
CA GLY A 36 10.76 -2.52 -13.00
C GLY A 36 11.42 -2.43 -11.62
N ALA A 37 10.64 -2.06 -10.60
CA ALA A 37 11.03 -2.04 -9.19
C ALA A 37 10.71 -3.36 -8.45
N GLY A 38 10.40 -4.45 -9.17
CA GLY A 38 10.19 -5.77 -8.56
C GLY A 38 8.77 -6.07 -8.09
N PHE A 39 7.81 -5.15 -8.26
CA PHE A 39 6.42 -5.44 -7.91
C PHE A 39 5.76 -6.43 -8.88
N THR A 40 4.95 -7.33 -8.33
CA THR A 40 4.11 -8.27 -9.07
C THR A 40 2.67 -7.78 -9.15
N VAL A 41 1.96 -8.07 -10.24
CA VAL A 41 0.59 -7.58 -10.45
C VAL A 41 -0.44 -8.58 -9.96
N HIS A 42 -1.38 -8.09 -9.16
CA HIS A 42 -2.48 -8.83 -8.56
C HIS A 42 -3.82 -8.11 -8.75
N ARG A 43 -4.92 -8.82 -8.47
CA ARG A 43 -6.25 -8.19 -8.41
C ARG A 43 -6.88 -8.38 -7.05
N HIS A 44 -7.32 -7.27 -6.46
CA HIS A 44 -8.04 -7.28 -5.19
C HIS A 44 -9.31 -6.44 -5.33
N GLN A 45 -10.47 -7.05 -5.06
CA GLN A 45 -11.78 -6.39 -5.15
C GLN A 45 -12.01 -5.63 -6.48
N GLY A 46 -11.60 -6.23 -7.60
CA GLY A 46 -11.75 -5.63 -8.94
C GLY A 46 -10.72 -4.56 -9.31
N ARG A 47 -9.82 -4.20 -8.39
CA ARG A 47 -8.76 -3.19 -8.58
C ARG A 47 -7.42 -3.84 -8.89
N THR A 48 -6.56 -3.12 -9.62
CA THR A 48 -5.17 -3.55 -9.84
C THR A 48 -4.35 -3.22 -8.60
N LEU A 49 -3.73 -4.24 -8.03
CA LEU A 49 -2.84 -4.14 -6.88
C LEU A 49 -1.45 -4.60 -7.29
N TYR A 50 -0.41 -3.88 -6.88
CA TYR A 50 0.97 -4.29 -7.10
C TYR A 50 1.57 -4.71 -5.76
N LEU A 51 2.17 -5.90 -5.69
CA LEU A 51 2.73 -6.45 -4.46
C LEU A 51 4.24 -6.65 -4.59
N LEU A 52 4.98 -6.12 -3.62
CA LEU A 52 6.40 -6.36 -3.43
C LEU A 52 6.56 -7.31 -2.22
N PRO A 53 7.27 -8.44 -2.38
CA PRO A 53 7.54 -9.35 -1.29
C PRO A 53 8.26 -8.69 -0.11
N PRO A 54 8.03 -9.18 1.13
CA PRO A 54 8.90 -8.86 2.25
C PRO A 54 10.25 -9.57 2.02
N GLU A 55 11.15 -8.92 1.29
CA GLU A 55 12.57 -9.30 1.24
C GLU A 55 13.28 -8.79 2.51
N THR A 56 14.61 -8.59 2.48
CA THR A 56 15.20 -7.81 3.57
C THR A 56 14.52 -6.44 3.61
N ALA A 57 14.27 -5.90 4.81
CA ALA A 57 13.58 -4.61 4.96
C ALA A 57 14.29 -3.48 4.17
N GLN A 58 15.61 -3.58 4.04
CA GLN A 58 16.45 -2.70 3.22
C GLN A 58 16.12 -2.81 1.72
N ASP A 59 16.07 -4.01 1.16
CA ASP A 59 15.80 -4.21 -0.27
C ASP A 59 14.38 -3.79 -0.63
N ALA A 60 13.40 -4.13 0.21
CA ALA A 60 12.01 -3.74 0.04
C ALA A 60 11.83 -2.22 0.14
N HIS A 61 12.54 -1.57 1.07
CA HIS A 61 12.59 -0.11 1.20
C HIS A 61 13.12 0.56 -0.06
N GLU A 62 14.27 0.12 -0.56
CA GLU A 62 14.91 0.68 -1.75
C GLU A 62 14.02 0.51 -3.00
N CYS A 63 13.50 -0.70 -3.22
CA CYS A 63 12.61 -0.99 -4.35
C CYS A 63 11.31 -0.18 -4.29
N ALA A 64 10.66 -0.12 -3.13
CA ALA A 64 9.45 0.69 -2.94
C ALA A 64 9.74 2.18 -3.14
N GLY A 65 10.88 2.69 -2.62
CA GLY A 65 11.32 4.06 -2.81
C GLY A 65 11.52 4.44 -4.27
N ILE A 66 12.19 3.60 -5.06
CA ILE A 66 12.36 3.80 -6.51
C ILE A 66 11.01 3.88 -7.22
N ALA A 67 10.08 2.97 -6.89
CA ALA A 67 8.75 2.95 -7.49
C ALA A 67 7.96 4.22 -7.17
N VAL A 68 7.90 4.61 -5.89
CA VAL A 68 7.19 5.82 -5.44
C VAL A 68 7.76 7.06 -6.10
N TYR A 69 9.09 7.21 -6.13
CA TYR A 69 9.74 8.33 -6.81
C TYR A 69 9.40 8.38 -8.31
N GLY A 70 9.36 7.22 -8.98
CA GLY A 70 8.93 7.14 -10.38
C GLY A 70 7.46 7.55 -10.59
N LEU A 71 6.57 7.19 -9.66
CA LEU A 71 5.16 7.59 -9.70
C LEU A 71 4.98 9.09 -9.43
N MET A 72 5.83 9.69 -8.61
CA MET A 72 5.80 11.14 -8.30
C MET A 72 6.03 12.03 -9.53
N ALA A 73 6.69 11.51 -10.56
CA ALA A 73 6.81 12.20 -11.86
C ALA A 73 5.46 12.35 -12.60
N HIS A 74 4.40 11.68 -12.11
CA HIS A 74 3.09 11.62 -12.76
C HIS A 74 1.90 11.94 -11.82
N THR A 75 2.11 11.97 -10.50
CA THR A 75 1.15 12.48 -9.53
C THR A 75 1.83 12.98 -8.26
N MET A 76 1.22 13.97 -7.60
CA MET A 76 1.58 14.36 -6.24
C MET A 76 0.51 13.96 -5.22
N ASP A 77 -0.63 13.44 -5.68
CA ASP A 77 -1.69 12.93 -4.82
C ASP A 77 -1.42 11.46 -4.52
N LEU A 78 -0.52 11.24 -3.58
CA LEU A 78 -0.22 9.93 -3.04
C LEU A 78 -0.32 9.94 -1.52
N VAL A 79 -0.61 8.77 -0.98
CA VAL A 79 -0.43 8.48 0.43
C VAL A 79 0.45 7.26 0.58
N ASP A 80 1.37 7.33 1.53
CA ASP A 80 2.22 6.21 1.90
C ASP A 80 2.09 5.95 3.40
N LEU A 81 1.54 4.78 3.72
CA LEU A 81 1.41 4.22 5.06
C LEU A 81 2.14 2.87 5.15
N ALA A 82 3.02 2.58 4.20
CA ALA A 82 3.79 1.34 4.21
C ALA A 82 4.95 1.48 5.20
N TRP A 83 5.00 0.59 6.18
CA TRP A 83 6.12 0.61 7.13
C TRP A 83 7.46 0.28 6.43
N SER A 84 7.42 -0.47 5.33
CA SER A 84 8.59 -0.85 4.53
C SER A 84 9.27 0.35 3.86
N THR A 85 8.53 1.41 3.50
CA THR A 85 9.12 2.63 2.95
C THR A 85 9.68 3.55 4.03
N LEU A 86 9.41 3.27 5.31
CA LEU A 86 9.84 4.08 6.44
C LEU A 86 11.00 3.46 7.23
N HIS A 87 11.31 2.17 7.07
CA HIS A 87 12.33 1.50 7.87
C HIS A 87 13.21 0.48 7.10
N PRO A 88 14.53 0.73 6.96
CA PRO A 88 15.50 -0.25 6.48
C PRO A 88 15.91 -1.32 7.53
N SER A 89 15.46 -1.22 8.78
CA SER A 89 16.05 -1.96 9.90
C SER A 89 15.55 -3.41 10.02
N THR A 90 16.49 -4.35 9.98
CA THR A 90 16.38 -5.82 10.05
C THR A 90 15.88 -6.40 11.38
N THR A 91 15.29 -5.61 12.28
CA THR A 91 14.95 -6.07 13.64
C THR A 91 13.46 -6.35 13.79
N THR A 92 13.13 -7.58 14.17
CA THR A 92 11.79 -8.13 14.52
C THR A 92 11.16 -7.55 15.80
N SER A 93 11.59 -6.36 16.25
CA SER A 93 11.00 -5.76 17.45
C SER A 93 9.57 -5.28 17.19
N GLU A 94 8.68 -5.61 18.14
CA GLU A 94 7.28 -5.21 18.11
C GLU A 94 7.10 -3.68 17.99
N PRO A 95 6.07 -3.22 17.25
CA PRO A 95 5.77 -1.80 17.11
C PRO A 95 5.33 -1.19 18.45
N GLU A 96 5.74 0.05 18.70
CA GLU A 96 5.37 0.80 19.89
C GLU A 96 4.00 1.47 19.76
N ALA A 97 3.52 1.65 18.54
CA ALA A 97 2.14 2.03 18.25
C ALA A 97 1.59 1.19 17.09
N THR A 98 0.36 0.73 17.20
CA THR A 98 -0.35 0.07 16.12
C THR A 98 -1.62 0.84 15.82
N ILE A 99 -1.82 1.26 14.57
CA ILE A 99 -3.04 1.89 14.07
C ILE A 99 -3.77 0.87 13.19
N ARG A 100 -5.08 0.74 13.31
CA ARG A 100 -5.89 -0.22 12.57
C ARG A 100 -7.10 0.44 11.94
N PHE A 101 -7.32 0.16 10.66
CA PHE A 101 -8.54 0.52 9.96
C PHE A 101 -9.52 -0.66 9.97
N HIS A 102 -10.74 -0.45 10.48
CA HIS A 102 -11.80 -1.45 10.55
C HIS A 102 -13.13 -0.83 10.16
N ASN A 103 -13.75 -1.27 9.05
CA ASN A 103 -15.15 -0.96 8.71
C ASN A 103 -15.57 0.49 9.01
N SER A 104 -14.83 1.48 8.48
CA SER A 104 -14.99 2.94 8.70
C SER A 104 -14.55 3.53 10.06
N THR A 105 -14.01 2.71 10.95
CA THR A 105 -13.40 3.15 12.22
C THR A 105 -11.89 3.03 12.16
N VAL A 106 -11.20 3.94 12.86
CA VAL A 106 -9.75 3.89 13.04
C VAL A 106 -9.47 3.78 14.53
N THR A 107 -8.82 2.70 14.91
CA THR A 107 -8.37 2.45 16.29
C THR A 107 -6.86 2.47 16.34
N ALA A 108 -6.32 2.76 17.52
CA ALA A 108 -4.89 2.73 17.78
C ALA A 108 -4.61 2.16 19.16
N ALA A 109 -3.48 1.47 19.28
CA ALA A 109 -2.92 1.02 20.54
C ALA A 109 -1.51 1.60 20.68
N ALA A 110 -1.17 2.08 21.87
CA ALA A 110 0.17 2.56 22.19
C ALA A 110 0.80 1.74 23.32
N VAL A 111 2.08 1.41 23.21
CA VAL A 111 2.83 0.72 24.27
C VAL A 111 3.42 1.71 25.27
N THR A 112 3.71 2.94 24.83
CA THR A 112 4.34 3.98 25.65
C THR A 112 3.42 5.19 25.82
N ASP A 113 3.56 5.89 26.94
CA ASP A 113 2.77 7.10 27.23
C ASP A 113 3.10 8.22 26.23
N ARG A 114 4.35 8.26 25.73
CA ARG A 114 4.78 9.16 24.66
C ARG A 114 4.02 8.91 23.36
N ALA A 115 3.90 7.66 22.95
CA ALA A 115 3.12 7.30 21.76
C ALA A 115 1.63 7.64 21.95
N GLY A 116 1.09 7.37 23.14
CA GLY A 116 -0.27 7.76 23.52
C GLY A 116 -0.51 9.27 23.42
N ALA A 117 0.40 10.09 23.93
CA ALA A 117 0.30 11.55 23.88
C ALA A 117 0.27 12.08 22.43
N VAL A 118 1.06 11.50 21.53
CA VAL A 118 1.05 11.87 20.11
C VAL A 118 -0.28 11.50 19.44
N LEU A 119 -0.83 10.32 19.74
CA LEU A 119 -2.14 9.92 19.20
C LEU A 119 -3.21 10.92 19.65
N VAL A 120 -3.23 11.31 20.94
CA VAL A 120 -4.17 12.31 21.46
C VAL A 120 -4.00 13.66 20.76
N GLN A 121 -2.76 14.10 20.53
CA GLN A 121 -2.49 15.35 19.82
C GLN A 121 -3.04 15.38 18.40
N HIS A 122 -3.13 14.22 17.75
CA HIS A 122 -3.65 14.08 16.38
C HIS A 122 -5.10 13.62 16.32
N GLY A 123 -5.85 13.84 17.41
CA GLY A 123 -7.31 13.70 17.42
C GLY A 123 -7.82 12.32 17.82
N PHE A 124 -6.95 11.40 18.24
CA PHE A 124 -7.41 10.14 18.81
C PHE A 124 -7.88 10.33 20.25
N THR A 125 -9.05 9.80 20.59
CA THR A 125 -9.60 9.82 21.94
C THR A 125 -9.40 8.48 22.63
N PRO A 126 -9.01 8.43 23.92
CA PRO A 126 -8.96 7.19 24.68
C PRO A 126 -10.33 6.49 24.72
N THR A 127 -10.37 5.18 24.48
CA THR A 127 -11.63 4.41 24.40
C THR A 127 -12.09 3.82 25.74
N GLY A 128 -11.34 4.05 26.82
CA GLY A 128 -11.63 3.53 28.16
C GLY A 128 -10.85 2.28 28.53
N THR A 129 -10.31 1.55 27.56
CA THR A 129 -9.29 0.52 27.79
C THR A 129 -7.91 1.18 27.96
N THR A 130 -7.08 0.64 28.85
CA THR A 130 -5.72 1.14 29.04
C THR A 130 -4.94 1.13 27.72
N ARG A 131 -4.53 2.31 27.27
CA ARG A 131 -3.71 2.55 26.06
C ARG A 131 -4.37 2.21 24.72
N GLU A 132 -5.70 2.13 24.67
CA GLU A 132 -6.45 2.11 23.42
C GLU A 132 -7.04 3.48 23.11
N TYR A 133 -7.01 3.83 21.84
CA TYR A 133 -7.47 5.11 21.32
C TYR A 133 -8.27 4.87 20.04
N ALA A 134 -9.16 5.80 19.70
CA ALA A 134 -9.91 5.79 18.46
C ALA A 134 -10.08 7.20 17.91
N LEU A 135 -10.10 7.34 16.59
CA LEU A 135 -10.60 8.57 15.98
C LEU A 135 -12.11 8.69 16.20
N PRO A 136 -12.66 9.92 16.27
CA PRO A 136 -14.09 10.15 16.40
C PRO A 136 -14.88 9.39 15.33
N ALA A 137 -15.99 8.77 15.75
CA ALA A 137 -16.92 8.15 14.82
C ALA A 137 -17.52 9.22 13.87
N GLY A 138 -17.68 8.87 12.59
CA GLY A 138 -18.25 9.78 11.59
C GLY A 138 -17.26 10.76 10.96
N LEU A 139 -15.96 10.65 11.28
CA LEU A 139 -14.93 11.35 10.52
C LEU A 139 -14.97 10.91 9.04
N GLY A 140 -14.77 11.84 8.12
CA GLY A 140 -14.60 11.50 6.71
C GLY A 140 -13.38 10.60 6.52
N GLU A 141 -13.44 9.65 5.58
CA GLU A 141 -12.33 8.72 5.31
C GLU A 141 -11.02 9.46 4.99
N ALA A 142 -11.07 10.54 4.19
CA ALA A 142 -9.91 11.38 3.89
C ALA A 142 -9.35 12.10 5.14
N ASP A 143 -10.22 12.58 6.02
CA ASP A 143 -9.79 13.19 7.29
C ASP A 143 -9.14 12.16 8.21
N ALA A 144 -9.64 10.92 8.18
CA ALA A 144 -9.11 9.83 8.99
C ALA A 144 -7.72 9.43 8.50
N VAL A 145 -7.53 9.33 7.19
CA VAL A 145 -6.22 9.14 6.56
C VAL A 145 -5.29 10.28 6.94
N ASN A 146 -5.72 11.54 6.81
CA ASN A 146 -4.90 12.70 7.16
C ASN A 146 -4.46 12.70 8.63
N ALA A 147 -5.36 12.35 9.55
CA ALA A 147 -5.04 12.23 10.97
C ALA A 147 -4.01 11.12 11.23
N VAL A 148 -4.18 9.97 10.58
CA VAL A 148 -3.23 8.84 10.67
C VAL A 148 -1.86 9.21 10.12
N VAL A 149 -1.78 9.82 8.92
CA VAL A 149 -0.50 10.25 8.31
C VAL A 149 0.23 11.23 9.22
N ARG A 150 -0.49 12.21 9.81
CA ARG A 150 0.11 13.18 10.74
C ARG A 150 0.59 12.52 12.03
N ALA A 151 -0.20 11.59 12.58
CA ALA A 151 0.18 10.85 13.78
C ALA A 151 1.41 9.98 13.53
N GLU A 152 1.41 9.20 12.45
CA GLU A 152 2.53 8.35 12.04
C GLU A 152 3.78 9.18 11.80
N THR A 153 3.69 10.27 11.04
CA THR A 153 4.84 11.15 10.78
C THR A 153 5.41 11.71 12.08
N HIS A 154 4.55 12.16 13.01
CA HIS A 154 5.02 12.67 14.28
C HIS A 154 5.69 11.57 15.11
N LEU A 155 5.07 10.39 15.24
CA LEU A 155 5.65 9.25 15.93
C LEU A 155 7.02 8.86 15.32
N TYR A 156 7.12 8.87 13.99
CA TYR A 156 8.37 8.62 13.27
C TYR A 156 9.46 9.63 13.64
N THR A 157 9.16 10.94 13.66
CA THR A 157 10.15 11.97 14.07
C THR A 157 10.64 11.81 15.50
N LEU A 158 9.86 11.11 16.34
CA LEU A 158 10.22 10.80 17.73
C LEU A 158 10.99 9.48 17.87
N GLY A 159 11.27 8.79 16.77
CA GLY A 159 11.89 7.46 16.74
C GLY A 159 10.94 6.34 17.18
N VAL A 160 9.63 6.61 17.26
CA VAL A 160 8.62 5.63 17.68
C VAL A 160 8.23 4.79 16.48
N ARG A 161 8.29 3.46 16.63
CA ARG A 161 7.88 2.52 15.59
C ARG A 161 6.37 2.41 15.53
N VAL A 162 5.80 2.68 14.36
CA VAL A 162 4.37 2.60 14.10
C VAL A 162 4.11 1.51 13.08
N ARG A 163 3.05 0.74 13.31
CA ARG A 163 2.50 -0.18 12.32
C ARG A 163 1.08 0.25 11.99
N VAL A 164 0.82 0.53 10.71
CA VAL A 164 -0.53 0.84 10.22
C VAL A 164 -1.10 -0.38 9.52
N ASN A 165 -2.09 -1.02 10.14
CA ASN A 165 -2.80 -2.16 9.57
C ASN A 165 -4.03 -1.65 8.81
N LEU A 166 -4.02 -1.86 7.49
CA LEU A 166 -5.10 -1.42 6.60
C LEU A 166 -6.20 -2.49 6.44
N GLY A 167 -6.08 -3.61 7.16
CA GLY A 167 -7.06 -4.69 7.13
C GLY A 167 -7.08 -5.47 5.81
N ILE A 168 -5.95 -5.51 5.10
CA ILE A 168 -5.77 -6.36 3.91
C ILE A 168 -5.13 -7.68 4.38
N PRO A 169 -5.92 -8.77 4.49
CA PRO A 169 -5.52 -9.99 5.16
C PRO A 169 -4.71 -10.87 4.21
N THR A 170 -3.43 -10.58 4.06
CA THR A 170 -2.42 -11.49 3.47
C THR A 170 -2.55 -11.87 1.99
N LEU A 171 -1.43 -12.30 1.39
CA LEU A 171 -1.36 -12.67 -0.03
C LEU A 171 -2.25 -13.88 -0.40
N ARG A 172 -2.62 -14.73 0.58
CA ARG A 172 -3.52 -15.88 0.37
C ARG A 172 -4.93 -15.46 -0.05
N ASP A 173 -5.36 -14.26 0.31
CA ASP A 173 -6.68 -13.71 -0.02
C ASP A 173 -6.63 -12.76 -1.24
N ILE A 174 -5.47 -12.65 -1.90
CA ILE A 174 -5.25 -11.82 -3.08
C ILE A 174 -4.83 -12.73 -4.24
N PRO A 175 -5.76 -13.18 -5.10
CA PRO A 175 -5.40 -14.05 -6.21
C PRO A 175 -4.51 -13.30 -7.22
N PRO A 176 -3.55 -14.01 -7.87
CA PRO A 176 -2.74 -13.42 -8.93
C PRO A 176 -3.63 -12.91 -10.06
N ALA A 177 -3.25 -11.78 -10.67
CA ALA A 177 -4.01 -11.25 -11.79
C ALA A 177 -3.99 -12.29 -12.94
N PRO A 178 -5.13 -12.54 -13.62
CA PRO A 178 -5.13 -13.42 -14.77
C PRO A 178 -4.14 -12.88 -15.80
N SER A 179 -3.19 -13.72 -16.19
CA SER A 179 -2.22 -13.39 -17.24
C SER A 179 -3.01 -12.94 -18.46
N ARG A 180 -2.80 -11.72 -18.94
CA ARG A 180 -3.28 -11.36 -20.28
C ARG A 180 -2.63 -12.36 -21.22
N SER A 181 -3.42 -13.26 -21.78
CA SER A 181 -3.01 -14.05 -22.93
C SER A 181 -2.52 -13.03 -23.96
N SER A 182 -1.20 -13.02 -24.19
CA SER A 182 -0.64 -12.27 -25.30
C SER A 182 -1.39 -12.78 -26.52
N SER A 183 -2.24 -11.94 -27.11
CA SER A 183 -2.75 -12.19 -28.45
C SER A 183 -1.52 -12.10 -29.36
N ALA A 184 -0.81 -13.21 -29.49
CA ALA A 184 0.26 -13.34 -30.45
C ALA A 184 -0.32 -12.91 -31.81
N PRO A 185 0.30 -11.97 -32.53
CA PRO A 185 -0.14 -11.64 -33.87
C PRO A 185 -0.15 -12.92 -34.69
N ALA A 186 -1.29 -13.22 -35.31
CA ALA A 186 -1.44 -14.39 -36.16
C ALA A 186 -0.32 -14.37 -37.23
N PRO A 187 0.41 -15.47 -37.44
CA PRO A 187 1.39 -15.54 -38.51
C PRO A 187 0.69 -15.27 -39.85
N PRO A 188 1.32 -14.54 -40.78
CA PRO A 188 0.75 -14.32 -42.10
C PRO A 188 0.50 -15.69 -42.76
N SER A 189 -0.72 -15.87 -43.28
CA SER A 189 -1.09 -17.09 -44.00
C SER A 189 -0.12 -17.30 -45.17
N PRO A 190 0.42 -18.53 -45.37
CA PRO A 190 1.24 -18.80 -46.53
C PRO A 190 0.38 -18.65 -47.79
N GLU A 191 0.87 -17.82 -48.71
CA GLU A 191 0.32 -17.67 -50.06
C GLU A 191 0.14 -19.06 -50.69
N GLN A 192 -1.10 -19.39 -51.07
CA GLN A 192 -1.33 -20.51 -51.97
C GLN A 192 -0.77 -20.13 -53.34
N THR A 193 0.44 -20.61 -53.62
CA THR A 193 1.03 -20.61 -54.96
C THR A 193 0.03 -21.24 -55.93
N GLN A 194 -0.67 -20.39 -56.68
CA GLN A 194 -1.60 -20.80 -57.71
C GLN A 194 -0.80 -21.44 -58.83
N ARG A 195 -0.73 -22.77 -58.80
CA ARG A 195 -0.07 -23.61 -59.80
C ARG A 195 -0.77 -23.41 -61.15
N ARG A 196 -0.22 -22.53 -61.97
CA ARG A 196 -0.61 -22.28 -63.35
C ARG A 196 -0.45 -23.57 -64.16
N ARG A 197 -1.57 -24.19 -64.55
CA ARG A 197 -1.65 -25.15 -65.66
C ARG A 197 -2.42 -24.50 -66.80
N ARG A 198 -1.69 -23.95 -67.76
CA ARG A 198 -1.90 -24.07 -69.21
C ARG A 198 -0.83 -23.27 -69.93
#